data_AF-A0A6P1KS32-F1
#
_entry.id   AF-A0A6P1KS32-F1
#
_cell.length_a   1.000
_cell.length_b   1.000
_cell.length_c   1.000
_cell.angle_alpha   90.00
_cell.angle_beta   90.00
_cell.angle_gamma   90.00
#
_symmetry.space_group_name_H-M   'P 1'
#
loop_
_entity.id
_entity.type
_entity.pdbx_description
1 polymer ?
#
loop_
_entity_poly.entity_id
_entity_poly.type
_entity_poly.pdbx_seq_one_letter_code
_entity_poly.pdbx_strand_id
1 'polypeptide(L)' 'MNQPIELSLEQEFSLRTFSDQVQQMSREQAQEFLLMLYQQMMIREKTYQELLKHQWEVDSGSILG' A
#
# COMPACT_ATOMS: atom_id res chain seq x y z
N MET A 1 10.22 16.94 -0.50
CA MET A 1 8.88 16.60 0.03
C MET A 1 8.87 16.99 1.50
N ASN A 2 8.37 18.18 1.86
CA ASN A 2 8.48 18.72 3.23
C ASN A 2 7.14 18.79 3.98
N GLN A 3 6.08 18.20 3.43
CA GLN A 3 4.76 18.16 4.03
C GLN A 3 4.36 16.68 4.23
N PRO A 4 3.72 16.32 5.35
CA PRO A 4 3.13 15.01 5.54
C PRO A 4 2.15 14.70 4.40
N ILE A 5 2.09 13.45 3.96
CA ILE A 5 1.03 13.02 3.05
C ILE A 5 -0.23 12.88 3.91
N GLU A 6 -1.19 13.76 3.68
CA GLU A 6 -2.49 13.73 4.36
C GLU A 6 -3.47 12.85 3.57
N LEU A 7 -4.42 12.24 4.29
CA LEU A 7 -5.52 11.52 3.67
C LEU A 7 -6.55 12.51 3.12
N SER A 8 -7.17 12.19 1.98
CA SER A 8 -8.37 12.91 1.55
C SER A 8 -9.56 12.58 2.46
N LEU A 9 -10.59 13.42 2.45
CA LEU A 9 -11.83 13.19 3.21
C LEU A 9 -12.44 11.80 2.90
N GLU A 10 -12.41 11.37 1.63
CA GLU A 10 -12.91 10.07 1.21
C GLU A 10 -12.06 8.92 1.76
N GLN A 11 -10.75 9.10 1.84
CA GLN A 11 -9.85 8.12 2.43
C GLN A 11 -10.05 8.01 3.94
N GLU A 12 -10.27 9.12 4.64
CA GLU A 12 -10.65 9.13 6.06
C GLU A 12 -12.00 8.44 6.29
N PHE A 13 -12.99 8.72 5.46
CA PHE A 13 -14.31 8.06 5.50
C PHE A 13 -14.18 6.54 5.25
N SER A 14 -13.36 6.15 4.28
CA SER A 14 -13.06 4.75 4.01
C SER A 14 -12.39 4.07 5.21
N LEU A 15 -11.44 4.74 5.86
CA LEU A 15 -10.77 4.22 7.06
C LEU A 15 -11.77 4.04 8.21
N ARG A 16 -12.69 5.00 8.40
CA ARG A 16 -13.74 4.89 9.40
C ARG A 16 -14.65 3.69 9.13
N THR A 17 -15.11 3.54 7.89
CA THR A 17 -15.97 2.41 7.50
C THR A 17 -15.27 1.07 7.71
N PHE A 18 -13.98 0.98 7.36
CA PHE A 18 -13.18 -0.22 7.60
C PHE A 18 -13.01 -0.51 9.10
N SER A 19 -12.79 0.51 9.94
CA SER A 19 -12.74 0.35 11.40
C SER A 19 -14.01 -0.26 11.96
N ASP A 20 -15.19 0.21 11.53
CA ASP A 20 -16.47 -0.31 11.98
C ASP A 20 -16.66 -1.80 11.59
N GLN A 21 -16.05 -2.23 10.47
CA GLN A 21 -16.01 -3.65 10.07
C GLN A 21 -15.04 -4.48 10.91
N VAL A 22 -13.84 -3.96 11.18
CA VAL A 22 -12.82 -4.62 12.00
C VAL A 22 -13.34 -4.90 13.41
N GLN A 23 -14.13 -3.97 13.98
CA GLN A 23 -14.76 -4.15 15.30
C GLN A 23 -15.73 -5.33 15.36
N GLN A 24 -16.26 -5.78 14.22
CA GLN A 24 -17.20 -6.90 14.15
C GLN A 24 -16.50 -8.25 13.85
N MET A 25 -15.18 -8.24 13.61
CA MET A 25 -14.43 -9.46 13.30
C MET A 25 -14.19 -10.31 14.54
N SER A 26 -14.23 -11.63 14.36
CA SER A 26 -13.65 -12.54 15.35
C SER A 26 -12.13 -12.36 15.40
N ARG A 27 -11.50 -12.88 16.47
CA ARG A 27 -10.05 -12.83 16.62
C ARG A 27 -9.35 -13.56 15.46
N GLU A 28 -9.86 -14.70 15.05
CA GLU A 28 -9.31 -15.53 13.97
C GLU A 28 -9.41 -14.79 12.63
N GLN A 29 -10.58 -14.19 12.36
CA GLN A 29 -10.78 -13.37 11.15
C GLN A 29 -9.82 -12.18 11.11
N ALA A 30 -9.66 -11.47 12.23
CA ALA A 30 -8.74 -10.35 12.30
C ALA A 30 -7.27 -10.79 12.07
N GLN A 31 -6.86 -11.92 12.62
CA GLN A 31 -5.51 -12.48 12.40
C GLN A 31 -5.27 -12.84 10.93
N GLU A 32 -6.23 -13.49 10.28
CA GLU A 32 -6.15 -13.83 8.86
C GLU A 32 -6.10 -12.56 8.00
N PHE A 33 -6.98 -11.59 8.26
CA PHE A 33 -6.99 -10.31 7.55
C PHE A 33 -5.69 -9.52 7.71
N LEU A 34 -5.05 -9.55 8.89
CA LEU A 34 -3.77 -8.89 9.12
C LEU A 34 -2.66 -9.49 8.25
N LEU A 35 -2.59 -10.81 8.14
CA LEU A 35 -1.61 -11.47 7.27
C LEU A 35 -1.85 -11.13 5.79
N MET A 36 -3.12 -11.17 5.36
CA MET A 36 -3.50 -10.79 4.00
C MET A 36 -3.16 -9.33 3.69
N LEU A 37 -3.48 -8.41 4.60
CA LEU A 37 -3.17 -6.98 4.45
C LEU A 37 -1.67 -6.75 4.33
N TYR A 38 -0.86 -7.39 5.16
CA TYR A 38 0.59 -7.29 5.09
C TYR A 38 1.14 -7.79 3.75
N GLN A 39 0.64 -8.92 3.24
CA GLN A 39 0.99 -9.43 1.91
C GLN A 39 0.64 -8.41 0.81
N GLN A 40 -0.56 -7.82 0.86
CA GLN A 40 -0.97 -6.81 -0.12
C GLN A 40 -0.12 -5.53 -0.06
N MET A 41 0.30 -5.12 1.14
CA MET A 41 1.22 -3.99 1.30
C MET A 41 2.57 -4.25 0.61
N MET A 42 3.15 -5.46 0.77
CA MET A 42 4.39 -5.83 0.08
C MET A 42 4.24 -5.87 -1.44
N ILE A 43 3.11 -6.37 -1.95
CA ILE A 43 2.83 -6.37 -3.40
C ILE A 43 2.72 -4.93 -3.90
N ARG A 44 1.95 -4.08 -3.22
CA ARG A 44 1.78 -2.67 -3.56
C ARG A 44 3.11 -1.92 -3.58
N GLU A 45 3.98 -2.17 -2.60
CA GLU A 45 5.33 -1.60 -2.55
C GLU A 45 6.14 -2.00 -3.78
N LYS A 46 6.22 -3.30 -4.10
CA LYS A 46 6.92 -3.77 -5.31
C LYS A 46 6.35 -3.15 -6.58
N THR A 47 5.02 -3.07 -6.70
CA THR A 47 4.38 -2.43 -7.86
C THR A 47 4.81 -0.98 -8.02
N TYR A 48 4.83 -0.18 -6.95
CA TYR A 48 5.30 1.20 -7.03
C TYR A 48 6.79 1.29 -7.36
N GLN A 49 7.62 0.42 -6.79
CA GLN A 49 9.06 0.37 -7.12
C GLN A 49 9.27 0.10 -8.62
N GLU A 50 8.58 -0.86 -9.20
CA GLU A 50 8.68 -1.17 -10.63
C GLU A 50 8.15 -0.03 -11.51
N LEU A 51 7.04 0.61 -11.14
CA LEU A 51 6.53 1.78 -11.85
C LEU A 51 7.54 2.95 -11.86
N LEU A 52 8.19 3.21 -10.72
CA LEU A 52 9.21 4.25 -10.61
C LEU A 52 10.47 3.92 -11.40
N LYS A 53 10.94 2.66 -11.38
CA LYS A 53 12.08 2.22 -12.21
C LYS A 53 11.83 2.45 -13.70
N HIS A 54 10.64 2.09 -14.18
CA HIS A 54 10.24 2.33 -15.56
C HIS A 54 10.17 3.84 -15.87
N GLN A 55 9.61 4.65 -14.97
CA GLN A 55 9.49 6.10 -15.19
C GLN A 55 10.85 6.81 -15.22
N TRP A 56 11.83 6.29 -14.48
CA TRP A 56 13.19 6.84 -14.40
C TRP A 56 14.18 6.16 -15.33
N GLU A 57 13.72 5.29 -16.25
CA GLU A 57 14.60 4.61 -17.21
C GLU A 57 15.77 3.87 -16.53
N VAL A 58 15.61 3.41 -15.28
CA VAL A 58 16.70 2.83 -14.48
C VAL A 58 17.19 1.50 -15.07
N ASP A 59 16.38 0.83 -15.89
CA ASP A 59 16.77 -0.36 -16.65
C ASP A 59 17.56 -0.03 -17.94
N SER A 60 17.68 1.23 -18.33
CA SER A 60 18.42 1.69 -19.54
C SER A 60 19.94 1.77 -19.32
N GLY A 61 20.43 1.50 -18.10
CA GLY A 61 21.84 1.56 -17.74
C GLY A 61 22.70 0.39 -18.23
N SER A 62 22.18 -0.53 -19.05
CA SER A 62 22.96 -1.63 -19.64
C SER A 62 23.30 -1.43 -21.13
N ILE A 63 23.26 -0.20 -21.64
CA ILE A 63 23.91 0.17 -22.91
C ILE A 63 24.86 1.34 -22.64
N LEU A 64 26.05 1.04 -22.11
CA LEU A 64 27.34 1.68 -22.38
C LEU A 64 28.36 1.17 -21.35
N GLY A 65 29.16 0.20 -21.78
CA GLY A 65 30.27 -0.41 -21.06
C GLY A 65 30.83 -1.57 -21.86
#